data_AF-A0A9D2J4K6-F1
#
_entry.id   AF-A0A9D2J4K6-F1
#
_cell.length_a   1.000
_cell.length_b   1.000
_cell.length_c   1.000
_cell.angle_alpha   90.00
_cell.angle_beta   90.00
_cell.angle_gamma   90.00
#
_symmetry.space_group_name_H-M   'P 1'
#
loop_
_entity.id
_entity.type
_entity.pdbx_description
1 polymer ?
#
loop_
_entity_poly.entity_id
_entity_poly.type
_entity_poly.pdbx_seq_one_letter_code
_entity_poly.pdbx_strand_id
1 'polypeptide(L)'
;AAPAPGRLRLLLAAESAGGLIAAEIYHDGLPWDRQVHDQILTAELGARPAPGARPERLATLAQTIRDRLSAPALNPDSPVELLRALRRAGLDVSTTSKWALRELNHPVVEPLLEYKRMARLLSANGWAWMDAWVAPSTGPGRRDRFHPEYVPGGVITGRWATSGGGALQLPKQIRAAVRADPGWRLVVADAAQIEPRALAAMSGDRKLADASRGSDLYQGLVDAGVTESRGEAKVAMLGALYGATTGAAGLLMPRLLRTYPRATGVVEEAARTGERGGVVHTWLGRSSVPPPASWQETQAAASQPGATPAAEARARQQARDWGRFTRNFVVQGTAAELALCWLAELRRRLARFGEPAQRPHLVYFLHDEVIVHSPEALAEQVAAEVAASLTAAARLVFGAADVDFPLQTAIVASYADAEH
;
A
#
# COMPACT_ATOMS: atom_id res chain seq x y z
N ALA A 1 17.67 3.22 24.08
CA ALA A 1 18.74 3.42 23.08
C ALA A 1 18.73 2.23 22.12
N ALA A 2 18.89 2.45 20.81
CA ALA A 2 18.86 1.36 19.83
C ALA A 2 20.02 0.37 20.10
N PRO A 3 19.79 -0.95 20.07
CA PRO A 3 20.77 -1.97 20.49
C PRO A 3 22.04 -2.04 19.63
N ALA A 4 22.08 -1.37 18.47
CA ALA A 4 23.27 -1.25 17.63
C ALA A 4 23.36 0.16 16.99
N PRO A 5 24.26 1.05 17.45
CA PRO A 5 24.38 2.42 16.93
C PRO A 5 24.60 2.53 15.42
N GLY A 6 25.25 1.52 14.81
CA GLY A 6 25.46 1.46 13.36
C GLY A 6 24.17 1.33 12.55
N ARG A 7 23.16 0.63 13.09
CA ARG A 7 21.87 0.43 12.39
C ARG A 7 21.06 1.71 12.30
N LEU A 8 21.01 2.49 13.39
CA LEU A 8 20.32 3.78 13.39
C LEU A 8 21.01 4.79 12.46
N ARG A 9 22.35 4.75 12.37
CA ARG A 9 23.08 5.57 11.36
C ARG A 9 22.71 5.19 9.94
N LEU A 10 22.58 3.90 9.64
CA LEU A 10 22.11 3.44 8.32
C LEU A 10 20.69 3.93 8.06
N LEU A 11 19.80 3.87 9.06
CA LEU A 11 18.44 4.40 8.93
C LEU A 11 18.44 5.89 8.58
N LEU A 12 19.21 6.71 9.30
CA LEU A 12 19.32 8.15 9.05
C LEU A 12 19.84 8.46 7.65
N ALA A 13 20.81 7.68 7.16
CA ALA A 13 21.31 7.80 5.79
C ALA A 13 20.25 7.41 4.76
N ALA A 14 19.51 6.33 5.00
CA ALA A 14 18.45 5.85 4.13
C ALA A 14 17.27 6.84 4.05
N GLU A 15 16.85 7.42 5.19
CA GLU A 15 15.81 8.47 5.24
C GLU A 15 16.26 9.75 4.51
N SER A 16 17.51 10.17 4.71
CA SER A 16 18.09 11.32 3.99
C SER A 16 18.10 11.10 2.47
N ALA A 17 18.52 9.90 2.04
CA ALA A 17 18.49 9.52 0.63
C ALA A 17 17.06 9.47 0.10
N GLY A 18 16.12 8.97 0.90
CA GLY A 18 14.70 8.96 0.56
C GLY A 18 14.12 10.35 0.35
N GLY A 19 14.44 11.30 1.23
CA GLY A 19 14.08 12.71 1.08
C GLY A 19 14.57 13.31 -0.24
N LEU A 20 15.81 13.03 -0.61
CA LEU A 20 16.38 13.49 -1.89
C LEU A 20 15.69 12.83 -3.10
N ILE A 21 15.46 11.51 -3.04
CA ILE A 21 14.78 10.77 -4.11
C ILE A 21 13.37 11.27 -4.33
N ALA A 22 12.63 11.59 -3.25
CA ALA A 22 11.30 12.17 -3.36
C ALA A 22 11.31 13.50 -4.13
N ALA A 23 12.30 14.36 -3.86
CA ALA A 23 12.47 15.62 -4.58
C ALA A 23 12.87 15.41 -6.05
N GLU A 24 13.72 14.42 -6.34
CA GLU A 24 14.10 14.03 -7.70
C GLU A 24 12.91 13.49 -8.50
N ILE A 25 12.12 12.58 -7.91
CA ILE A 25 10.90 12.07 -8.54
C ILE A 25 9.92 13.20 -8.81
N TYR A 26 9.73 14.12 -7.86
CA TYR A 26 8.87 15.29 -8.08
C TYR A 26 9.41 16.18 -9.19
N HIS A 27 10.72 16.38 -9.28
CA HIS A 27 11.35 17.19 -10.32
C HIS A 27 11.19 16.56 -11.72
N ASP A 28 11.52 15.28 -11.85
CA ASP A 28 11.53 14.57 -13.13
C ASP A 28 10.09 14.28 -13.62
N GLY A 29 9.21 13.90 -12.69
CA GLY A 29 7.81 13.56 -12.91
C GLY A 29 7.61 12.24 -13.67
N LEU A 30 6.45 11.62 -13.45
CA LEU A 30 6.04 10.42 -14.18
C LEU A 30 5.49 10.80 -15.56
N PRO A 31 6.03 10.27 -16.68
CA PRO A 31 5.50 10.51 -18.01
C PRO A 31 4.01 10.16 -18.14
N TRP A 32 3.23 11.11 -18.64
CA TRP A 32 1.77 11.07 -18.65
C TRP A 32 1.20 11.53 -20.00
N ASP A 33 0.23 10.77 -20.51
CA ASP A 33 -0.53 11.06 -21.71
C ASP A 33 -1.92 11.58 -21.33
N ARG A 34 -2.07 12.91 -21.31
CA ARG A 34 -3.34 13.57 -20.96
C ARG A 34 -4.47 13.23 -21.92
N GLN A 35 -4.17 13.02 -23.21
CA GLN A 35 -5.19 12.69 -24.19
C GLN A 35 -5.78 11.30 -23.92
N VAL A 36 -4.92 10.31 -23.65
CA VAL A 36 -5.37 8.97 -23.26
C VAL A 36 -6.14 9.01 -21.95
N HIS A 37 -5.71 9.82 -20.98
CA HIS A 37 -6.44 9.98 -19.72
C HIS A 37 -7.85 10.56 -19.94
N ASP A 38 -7.97 11.62 -20.72
CA ASP A 38 -9.25 12.25 -21.05
C ASP A 38 -10.19 11.30 -21.81
N GLN A 39 -9.64 10.47 -22.72
CA GLN A 39 -10.39 9.43 -23.42
C GLN A 39 -10.96 8.39 -22.46
N ILE A 40 -10.16 7.92 -21.49
CA ILE A 40 -10.62 6.97 -20.45
C ILE A 40 -11.76 7.59 -19.65
N LEU A 41 -11.58 8.83 -19.16
CA LEU A 41 -12.60 9.51 -18.37
C LEU A 41 -13.88 9.73 -19.17
N THR A 42 -13.76 10.15 -20.43
CA THR A 42 -14.90 10.36 -21.32
C THR A 42 -15.63 9.06 -21.63
N ALA A 43 -14.91 7.98 -21.88
CA ALA A 43 -15.47 6.65 -22.13
C ALA A 43 -16.20 6.08 -20.92
N GLU A 44 -15.73 6.36 -19.70
CA GLU A 44 -16.30 5.84 -18.46
C GLU A 44 -17.44 6.72 -17.92
N LEU A 45 -17.25 8.04 -17.91
CA LEU A 45 -18.10 9.01 -17.19
C LEU A 45 -19.00 9.84 -18.13
N GLY A 46 -18.75 9.82 -19.43
CA GLY A 46 -19.35 10.73 -20.42
C GLY A 46 -18.53 12.00 -20.61
N ALA A 47 -19.05 12.95 -21.40
CA ALA A 47 -18.33 14.19 -21.69
C ALA A 47 -17.92 14.94 -20.41
N ARG A 48 -16.76 15.59 -20.46
CA ARG A 48 -16.23 16.39 -19.34
C ARG A 48 -17.29 17.42 -18.89
N PRO A 49 -17.75 17.37 -17.64
CA PRO A 49 -18.82 18.23 -17.17
C PRO A 49 -18.31 19.67 -16.96
N ALA A 50 -19.24 20.62 -16.93
CA ALA A 50 -18.97 21.97 -16.43
C ALA A 50 -18.49 21.92 -14.96
N PRO A 51 -17.68 22.89 -14.49
CA PRO A 51 -17.25 22.94 -13.09
C PRO A 51 -18.42 22.84 -12.10
N GLY A 52 -18.32 21.92 -11.14
CA GLY A 52 -19.35 21.67 -10.14
C GLY A 52 -20.52 20.78 -10.59
N ALA A 53 -20.61 20.43 -11.87
CA ALA A 53 -21.63 19.52 -12.39
C ALA A 53 -21.19 18.05 -12.30
N ARG A 54 -22.17 17.15 -12.12
CA ARG A 54 -21.96 15.70 -12.14
C ARG A 54 -21.89 15.20 -13.60
N PRO A 55 -20.98 14.28 -13.96
CA PRO A 55 -20.98 13.65 -15.29
C PRO A 55 -22.31 12.96 -15.60
N GLU A 56 -22.70 12.97 -16.88
CA GLU A 56 -24.00 12.48 -17.36
C GLU A 56 -24.31 11.04 -16.94
N ARG A 57 -23.33 10.13 -17.06
CA ARG A 57 -23.52 8.72 -16.69
C ARG A 57 -23.73 8.54 -15.19
N LEU A 58 -22.99 9.29 -14.37
CA LEU A 58 -23.18 9.30 -12.92
C LEU A 58 -24.54 9.90 -12.54
N ALA A 59 -25.00 10.94 -13.25
CA ALA A 59 -26.33 11.51 -13.02
C ALA A 59 -27.44 10.49 -13.34
N THR A 60 -27.31 9.77 -14.45
CA THR A 60 -28.24 8.69 -14.86
C THR A 60 -28.29 7.55 -13.85
N LEU A 61 -27.13 7.08 -13.38
CA LEU A 61 -27.06 6.06 -12.34
C LEU A 61 -27.63 6.55 -11.01
N ALA A 62 -27.35 7.80 -10.62
CA ALA A 62 -27.94 8.37 -9.42
C ALA A 62 -29.47 8.40 -9.48
N GLN A 63 -30.04 8.76 -10.63
CA GLN A 63 -31.50 8.73 -10.82
C GLN A 63 -32.04 7.30 -10.73
N THR A 64 -31.38 6.35 -11.40
CA THR A 64 -31.74 4.93 -11.31
C THR A 64 -31.74 4.43 -9.87
N ILE A 65 -30.73 4.79 -9.07
CA ILE A 65 -30.64 4.40 -7.66
C ILE A 65 -31.78 5.03 -6.85
N ARG A 66 -32.10 6.31 -7.08
CA ARG A 66 -33.22 7.00 -6.42
C ARG A 66 -34.55 6.31 -6.72
N ASP A 67 -34.79 5.96 -7.97
CA ASP A 67 -36.03 5.31 -8.40
C ASP A 67 -36.15 3.91 -7.79
N ARG A 68 -35.07 3.11 -7.84
CA ARG A 68 -35.03 1.75 -7.27
C ARG A 68 -35.20 1.72 -5.76
N LEU A 69 -34.80 2.76 -5.05
CA LEU A 69 -34.97 2.89 -3.60
C LEU A 69 -36.21 3.70 -3.20
N SER A 70 -37.00 4.20 -4.18
CA SER A 70 -38.10 5.14 -3.93
C SER A 70 -37.67 6.33 -3.04
N ALA A 71 -36.47 6.86 -3.32
CA ALA A 71 -35.80 7.89 -2.52
C ALA A 71 -35.36 9.07 -3.41
N PRO A 72 -36.28 9.94 -3.87
CA PRO A 72 -36.01 10.95 -4.90
C PRO A 72 -34.95 11.99 -4.49
N ALA A 73 -34.83 12.29 -3.19
CA ALA A 73 -33.86 13.25 -2.66
C ALA A 73 -32.50 12.63 -2.28
N LEU A 74 -32.30 11.32 -2.47
CA LEU A 74 -31.08 10.66 -2.04
C LEU A 74 -29.84 11.23 -2.76
N ASN A 75 -28.81 11.58 -1.99
CA ASN A 75 -27.46 11.76 -2.51
C ASN A 75 -26.65 10.45 -2.37
N PRO A 76 -26.36 9.73 -3.47
CA PRO A 76 -25.60 8.48 -3.39
C PRO A 76 -24.14 8.64 -2.96
N ASP A 77 -23.59 9.87 -3.01
CA ASP A 77 -22.23 10.18 -2.55
C ASP A 77 -22.13 10.23 -1.02
N SER A 78 -23.25 10.36 -0.30
CA SER A 78 -23.31 10.40 1.16
C SER A 78 -23.49 8.98 1.71
N PRO A 79 -22.45 8.35 2.32
CA PRO A 79 -22.57 6.98 2.83
C PRO A 79 -23.65 6.86 3.90
N VAL A 80 -23.86 7.92 4.67
CA VAL A 80 -24.86 7.99 5.74
C VAL A 80 -26.28 8.04 5.17
N GLU A 81 -26.54 8.89 4.18
CA GLU A 81 -27.85 8.94 3.53
C GLU A 81 -28.15 7.65 2.77
N LEU A 82 -27.17 7.12 2.04
CA LEU A 82 -27.29 5.86 1.32
C LEU A 82 -27.63 4.70 2.27
N LEU A 83 -26.94 4.60 3.42
CA LEU A 83 -27.22 3.56 4.41
C LEU A 83 -28.65 3.68 4.97
N ARG A 84 -29.12 4.90 5.25
CA ARG A 84 -30.51 5.13 5.69
C ARG A 84 -31.51 4.76 4.61
N ALA A 85 -31.25 5.10 3.34
CA ALA A 85 -32.13 4.77 2.21
C ALA A 85 -32.23 3.27 1.97
N LEU A 86 -31.10 2.55 2.01
CA LEU A 86 -31.07 1.09 1.90
C LEU A 86 -31.89 0.43 3.02
N ARG A 87 -31.71 0.85 4.28
CA ARG A 87 -32.49 0.34 5.41
C ARG A 87 -33.99 0.64 5.28
N ARG A 88 -34.35 1.84 4.82
CA ARG A 88 -35.75 2.21 4.57
C ARG A 88 -36.39 1.36 3.48
N ALA A 89 -35.61 0.94 2.48
CA ALA A 89 -36.04 0.00 1.45
C ALA A 89 -36.12 -1.46 1.96
N GLY A 90 -35.96 -1.70 3.27
CA GLY A 90 -36.05 -3.03 3.87
C GLY A 90 -34.79 -3.88 3.74
N LEU A 91 -33.66 -3.29 3.33
CA LEU A 91 -32.39 -4.01 3.17
C LEU A 91 -31.61 -4.00 4.48
N ASP A 92 -31.29 -5.20 4.99
CA ASP A 92 -30.47 -5.34 6.19
C ASP A 92 -28.99 -5.12 5.85
N VAL A 93 -28.51 -3.90 6.12
CA VAL A 93 -27.12 -3.52 5.91
C VAL A 93 -26.55 -2.73 7.09
N SER A 94 -25.34 -3.11 7.47
CA SER A 94 -24.53 -2.40 8.46
C SER A 94 -23.57 -1.38 7.81
N THR A 95 -23.17 -1.60 6.56
CA THR A 95 -22.22 -0.76 5.82
C THR A 95 -22.60 -0.64 4.35
N THR A 96 -22.05 0.36 3.65
CA THR A 96 -22.18 0.51 2.19
C THR A 96 -20.98 -0.08 1.44
N SER A 97 -20.23 -0.98 2.07
CA SER A 97 -19.05 -1.60 1.46
C SER A 97 -19.44 -2.48 0.28
N LYS A 98 -18.50 -2.72 -0.64
CA LYS A 98 -18.74 -3.57 -1.82
C LYS A 98 -19.16 -5.00 -1.44
N TRP A 99 -18.63 -5.55 -0.34
CA TRP A 99 -18.97 -6.90 0.12
C TRP A 99 -20.39 -6.93 0.69
N ALA A 100 -20.75 -5.99 1.58
CA ALA A 100 -22.07 -5.94 2.18
C ALA A 100 -23.17 -5.71 1.12
N LEU A 101 -22.89 -4.88 0.11
CA LEU A 101 -23.83 -4.64 -0.98
C LEU A 101 -24.03 -5.85 -1.88
N ARG A 102 -23.02 -6.69 -2.08
CA ARG A 102 -23.10 -7.89 -2.95
C ARG A 102 -23.93 -9.02 -2.35
N GLU A 103 -24.08 -9.05 -1.03
CA GLU A 103 -24.89 -10.04 -0.32
C GLU A 103 -26.39 -9.74 -0.44
N LEU A 104 -26.75 -8.54 -0.90
CA LEU A 104 -28.15 -8.14 -1.06
C LEU A 104 -28.74 -8.68 -2.35
N ASN A 105 -29.93 -9.25 -2.25
CA ASN A 105 -30.75 -9.59 -3.40
C ASN A 105 -31.71 -8.43 -3.73
N HIS A 106 -31.19 -7.38 -4.38
CA HIS A 106 -31.99 -6.21 -4.75
C HIS A 106 -31.51 -5.58 -6.07
N PRO A 107 -32.41 -5.14 -6.98
CA PRO A 107 -32.05 -4.56 -8.28
C PRO A 107 -31.26 -3.24 -8.22
N VAL A 108 -31.13 -2.63 -7.02
CA VAL A 108 -30.29 -1.44 -6.82
C VAL A 108 -28.79 -1.76 -6.79
N VAL A 109 -28.42 -3.00 -6.49
CA VAL A 109 -27.05 -3.38 -6.15
C VAL A 109 -26.10 -3.11 -7.31
N GLU A 110 -26.43 -3.58 -8.51
CA GLU A 110 -25.60 -3.40 -9.70
C GLU A 110 -25.41 -1.91 -10.07
N PRO A 111 -26.49 -1.10 -10.23
CA PRO A 111 -26.35 0.35 -10.43
C PRO A 111 -25.54 1.05 -9.34
N LEU A 112 -25.69 0.64 -8.08
CA LEU A 112 -24.99 1.25 -6.96
C LEU A 112 -23.50 0.91 -6.96
N LEU A 113 -23.13 -0.35 -7.23
CA LEU A 113 -21.74 -0.76 -7.34
C LEU A 113 -21.05 -0.03 -8.50
N GLU A 114 -21.75 0.12 -9.62
CA GLU A 114 -21.24 0.85 -10.78
C GLU A 114 -21.10 2.34 -10.51
N TYR A 115 -22.09 2.96 -9.87
CA TYR A 115 -22.02 4.35 -9.41
C TYR A 115 -20.81 4.57 -8.52
N LYS A 116 -20.59 3.70 -7.51
CA LYS A 116 -19.46 3.82 -6.59
C LYS A 116 -18.11 3.65 -7.30
N ARG A 117 -18.02 2.78 -8.30
CA ARG A 117 -16.82 2.61 -9.13
C ARG A 117 -16.49 3.90 -9.89
N MET A 118 -17.47 4.44 -10.62
CA MET A 118 -17.34 5.67 -11.40
C MET A 118 -17.08 6.90 -10.52
N ALA A 119 -17.80 7.04 -9.41
CA ALA A 119 -17.60 8.13 -8.46
C ALA A 119 -16.20 8.08 -7.83
N ARG A 120 -15.69 6.88 -7.53
CA ARG A 120 -14.31 6.72 -7.06
C ARG A 120 -13.31 7.16 -8.14
N LEU A 121 -13.48 6.75 -9.40
CA LEU A 121 -12.63 7.19 -10.51
C LEU A 121 -12.62 8.72 -10.65
N LEU A 122 -13.80 9.35 -10.70
CA LEU A 122 -13.93 10.81 -10.79
C LEU A 122 -13.24 11.51 -9.62
N SER A 123 -13.46 11.04 -8.39
CA SER A 123 -12.88 11.67 -7.19
C SER A 123 -11.36 11.49 -7.08
N ALA A 124 -10.83 10.36 -7.52
CA ALA A 124 -9.43 9.99 -7.30
C ALA A 124 -8.51 10.42 -8.45
N ASN A 125 -8.98 10.27 -9.69
CA ASN A 125 -8.18 10.50 -10.89
C ASN A 125 -9.00 11.18 -12.00
N GLY A 126 -10.07 11.91 -11.66
CA GLY A 126 -10.87 12.64 -12.65
C GLY A 126 -10.15 13.86 -13.23
N TRP A 127 -10.86 14.64 -14.04
CA TRP A 127 -10.30 15.81 -14.71
C TRP A 127 -9.69 16.86 -13.76
N ALA A 128 -10.34 17.12 -12.62
CA ALA A 128 -9.80 18.07 -11.63
C ALA A 128 -8.47 17.57 -11.02
N TRP A 129 -8.32 16.26 -10.85
CA TRP A 129 -7.06 15.67 -10.43
C TRP A 129 -6.01 15.81 -11.54
N MET A 130 -6.37 15.48 -12.79
CA MET A 130 -5.44 15.60 -13.92
C MET A 130 -4.94 17.04 -14.09
N ASP A 131 -5.82 18.03 -14.00
CA ASP A 131 -5.45 19.44 -14.13
C ASP A 131 -4.53 19.91 -13.00
N ALA A 132 -4.73 19.40 -11.78
CA ALA A 132 -3.96 19.80 -10.61
C ALA A 132 -2.57 19.16 -10.55
N TRP A 133 -2.44 17.89 -11.00
CA TRP A 133 -1.25 17.08 -10.74
C TRP A 133 -0.40 16.77 -11.97
N VAL A 134 -0.96 16.94 -13.17
CA VAL A 134 -0.24 16.75 -14.42
C VAL A 134 0.17 18.11 -14.95
N ALA A 135 1.41 18.30 -15.39
CA ALA A 135 1.89 19.54 -15.99
C ALA A 135 2.58 19.27 -17.34
N PRO A 136 2.57 20.24 -18.27
CA PRO A 136 3.37 20.13 -19.50
C PRO A 136 4.85 19.92 -19.17
N SER A 137 5.52 19.03 -19.91
CA SER A 137 6.98 18.90 -19.78
C SER A 137 7.69 20.09 -20.40
N THR A 138 8.86 20.42 -19.85
CA THR A 138 9.73 21.51 -20.33
C THR A 138 10.63 21.11 -21.51
N GLY A 139 10.69 19.82 -21.87
CA GLY A 139 11.54 19.30 -22.95
C GLY A 139 10.79 19.11 -24.28
N PRO A 140 11.40 19.41 -25.43
CA PRO A 140 10.76 19.21 -26.73
C PRO A 140 10.48 17.73 -26.99
N GLY A 141 9.29 17.43 -27.51
CA GLY A 141 8.87 16.06 -27.83
C GLY A 141 8.63 15.14 -26.63
N ARG A 142 8.67 15.67 -25.39
CA ARG A 142 8.35 14.93 -24.17
C ARG A 142 6.86 15.00 -23.85
N ARG A 143 6.35 13.95 -23.23
CA ARG A 143 4.97 13.89 -22.72
C ARG A 143 4.80 14.78 -21.50
N ASP A 144 3.57 15.04 -21.12
CA ASP A 144 3.28 15.71 -19.85
C ASP A 144 3.80 14.87 -18.67
N ARG A 145 3.83 15.47 -17.48
CA ARG A 145 4.39 14.88 -16.27
C ARG A 145 3.38 14.92 -15.13
N PHE A 146 3.09 13.77 -14.55
CA PHE A 146 2.46 13.69 -13.24
C PHE A 146 3.53 13.91 -12.17
N HIS A 147 3.33 14.91 -11.30
CA HIS A 147 4.28 15.28 -10.25
C HIS A 147 3.76 14.88 -8.87
N PRO A 148 4.00 13.63 -8.43
CA PRO A 148 3.58 13.19 -7.11
C PRO A 148 4.38 13.90 -6.01
N GLU A 149 3.67 14.58 -5.10
CA GLU A 149 4.27 15.14 -3.90
C GLU A 149 4.33 14.10 -2.78
N TYR A 150 5.50 13.50 -2.60
CA TYR A 150 5.74 12.58 -1.49
C TYR A 150 6.02 13.33 -0.19
N VAL A 151 5.58 12.72 0.91
CA VAL A 151 5.98 13.06 2.28
C VAL A 151 6.77 11.86 2.83
N PRO A 152 8.10 11.80 2.60
CA PRO A 152 8.96 10.79 3.19
C PRO A 152 8.81 10.74 4.71
N GLY A 153 8.71 9.53 5.27
CA GLY A 153 8.47 9.34 6.71
C GLY A 153 7.11 9.88 7.21
N GLY A 154 6.17 10.21 6.31
CA GLY A 154 4.87 10.79 6.68
C GLY A 154 3.94 9.85 7.46
N VAL A 155 4.21 8.55 7.44
CA VAL A 155 3.54 7.55 8.27
C VAL A 155 4.46 7.11 9.39
N ILE A 156 3.90 6.82 10.57
CA ILE A 156 4.65 6.40 11.76
C ILE A 156 5.59 5.21 11.54
N THR A 157 5.25 4.30 10.62
CA THR A 157 6.10 3.15 10.26
C THR A 157 7.32 3.55 9.42
N GLY A 158 7.42 4.80 8.96
CA GLY A 158 8.44 5.28 8.03
C GLY A 158 8.04 5.18 6.56
N ARG A 159 6.84 4.67 6.26
CA ARG A 159 6.31 4.68 4.90
C ARG A 159 6.10 6.12 4.41
N TRP A 160 6.31 6.32 3.12
CA TRP A 160 6.03 7.58 2.48
C TRP A 160 4.51 7.78 2.39
N ALA A 161 4.08 9.00 2.64
CA ALA A 161 2.71 9.46 2.41
C ALA A 161 2.70 10.45 1.22
N THR A 162 1.55 11.06 0.97
CA THR A 162 1.37 12.08 -0.08
C THR A 162 0.61 13.27 0.47
N SER A 163 0.98 14.48 0.07
CA SER A 163 0.05 15.61 0.09
C SER A 163 -1.03 15.41 -0.98
N GLY A 164 -2.27 15.82 -0.70
CA GLY A 164 -3.37 15.76 -1.69
C GLY A 164 -4.21 14.48 -1.74
N GLY A 165 -4.01 13.52 -0.83
CA GLY A 165 -4.95 12.44 -0.54
C GLY A 165 -5.30 11.49 -1.71
N GLY A 166 -4.49 10.45 -1.91
CA GLY A 166 -4.77 9.39 -2.89
C GLY A 166 -4.25 9.65 -4.30
N ALA A 167 -3.59 10.79 -4.52
CA ALA A 167 -3.01 11.16 -5.82
C ALA A 167 -2.00 10.13 -6.35
N LEU A 168 -1.32 9.39 -5.47
CA LEU A 168 -0.42 8.33 -5.90
C LEU A 168 -1.10 7.06 -6.37
N GLN A 169 -2.31 6.75 -5.93
CA GLN A 169 -2.90 5.48 -6.33
C GLN A 169 -3.26 5.56 -7.81
N LEU A 170 -2.58 4.74 -8.62
CA LEU A 170 -2.80 4.63 -10.04
C LEU A 170 -3.62 3.37 -10.33
N PRO A 171 -4.97 3.42 -10.21
CA PRO A 171 -5.80 2.25 -10.45
C PRO A 171 -5.64 1.76 -11.89
N LYS A 172 -5.84 0.46 -12.10
CA LYS A 172 -5.62 -0.21 -13.41
C LYS A 172 -6.26 0.54 -14.57
N GLN A 173 -7.44 1.13 -14.37
CA GLN A 173 -8.17 1.90 -15.37
C GLN A 173 -7.39 3.10 -15.92
N ILE A 174 -6.57 3.78 -15.11
CA ILE A 174 -5.83 4.96 -15.55
C ILE A 174 -4.37 4.66 -15.90
N ARG A 175 -3.86 3.46 -15.61
CA ARG A 175 -2.45 3.09 -15.89
C ARG A 175 -2.08 3.26 -17.36
N ALA A 176 -3.06 3.19 -18.28
CA ALA A 176 -2.84 3.40 -19.71
C ALA A 176 -2.44 4.85 -20.06
N ALA A 177 -2.72 5.82 -19.18
CA ALA A 177 -2.28 7.19 -19.32
C ALA A 177 -0.80 7.37 -18.93
N VAL A 178 -0.23 6.47 -18.12
CA VAL A 178 1.20 6.46 -17.84
C VAL A 178 1.92 5.84 -19.03
N ARG A 179 2.66 6.66 -19.78
CA ARG A 179 3.32 6.26 -21.02
C ARG A 179 4.71 6.86 -21.11
N ALA A 180 5.69 6.04 -21.43
CA ALA A 180 7.05 6.51 -21.67
C ALA A 180 7.10 7.54 -22.82
N ASP A 181 8.04 8.47 -22.74
CA ASP A 181 8.40 9.34 -23.86
C ASP A 181 8.80 8.52 -25.11
N PRO A 182 8.66 9.07 -26.33
CA PRO A 182 9.14 8.41 -27.55
C PRO A 182 10.63 8.02 -27.46
N GLY A 183 10.97 6.77 -27.78
CA GLY A 183 12.34 6.23 -27.65
C GLY A 183 12.75 5.83 -26.23
N TRP A 184 11.81 5.85 -25.29
CA TRP A 184 12.01 5.45 -23.90
C TRP A 184 11.05 4.32 -23.51
N ARG A 185 11.36 3.66 -22.39
CA ARG A 185 10.56 2.62 -21.75
C ARG A 185 10.39 2.91 -20.27
N LEU A 186 9.34 2.36 -19.69
CA LEU A 186 9.15 2.26 -18.24
C LEU A 186 9.68 0.88 -17.81
N VAL A 187 10.62 0.87 -16.89
CA VAL A 187 11.03 -0.32 -16.16
C VAL A 187 10.25 -0.32 -14.85
N VAL A 188 9.20 -1.13 -14.81
CA VAL A 188 8.30 -1.28 -13.66
C VAL A 188 8.77 -2.48 -12.86
N ALA A 189 8.91 -2.32 -11.56
CA ALA A 189 9.41 -3.37 -10.69
C ALA A 189 8.62 -3.43 -9.38
N ASP A 190 8.02 -4.59 -9.08
CA ASP A 190 7.25 -4.87 -7.87
C ASP A 190 7.98 -5.91 -6.99
N ALA A 191 8.36 -5.49 -5.79
CA ALA A 191 8.96 -6.33 -4.76
C ALA A 191 7.87 -7.04 -3.95
N ALA A 192 7.19 -7.97 -4.60
CA ALA A 192 6.00 -8.60 -4.08
C ALA A 192 6.21 -9.26 -2.70
N GLN A 193 5.27 -9.01 -1.78
CA GLN A 193 5.26 -9.59 -0.42
C GLN A 193 6.52 -9.27 0.42
N ILE A 194 7.01 -8.04 0.32
CA ILE A 194 8.19 -7.58 1.07
C ILE A 194 8.05 -7.75 2.59
N GLU A 195 6.83 -7.59 3.15
CA GLU A 195 6.58 -7.68 4.59
C GLU A 195 6.79 -9.08 5.19
N PRO A 196 6.15 -10.16 4.68
CA PRO A 196 6.45 -11.51 5.13
C PRO A 196 7.94 -11.90 4.99
N ARG A 197 8.60 -11.45 3.92
CA ARG A 197 10.03 -11.72 3.67
C ARG A 197 10.91 -10.97 4.64
N ALA A 198 10.59 -9.71 4.96
CA ALA A 198 11.23 -8.96 6.01
C ALA A 198 11.07 -9.68 7.36
N LEU A 199 9.89 -10.22 7.68
CA LEU A 199 9.70 -11.01 8.89
C LEU A 199 10.56 -12.28 8.90
N ALA A 200 10.65 -13.00 7.78
CA ALA A 200 11.52 -14.17 7.65
C ALA A 200 12.99 -13.80 7.95
N ALA A 201 13.47 -12.69 7.38
CA ALA A 201 14.83 -12.20 7.58
C ALA A 201 15.08 -11.73 9.02
N MET A 202 14.14 -10.98 9.61
CA MET A 202 14.23 -10.49 11.00
C MET A 202 14.27 -11.64 12.01
N SER A 203 13.43 -12.65 11.79
CA SER A 203 13.27 -13.77 12.74
C SER A 203 14.33 -14.85 12.57
N GLY A 204 14.93 -14.98 11.39
CA GLY A 204 15.79 -16.10 11.01
C GLY A 204 15.03 -17.43 10.99
N ASP A 205 13.72 -17.40 10.77
CA ASP A 205 12.88 -18.60 10.66
C ASP A 205 13.10 -19.27 9.29
N ARG A 206 13.90 -20.33 9.29
CA ARG A 206 14.26 -21.03 8.04
C ARG A 206 13.05 -21.60 7.31
N LYS A 207 12.04 -22.10 8.02
CA LYS A 207 10.85 -22.65 7.37
C LYS A 207 10.06 -21.56 6.65
N LEU A 208 9.97 -20.37 7.25
CA LEU A 208 9.31 -19.24 6.60
C LEU A 208 10.16 -18.72 5.41
N ALA A 209 11.49 -18.68 5.57
CA ALA A 209 12.40 -18.32 4.50
C ALA A 209 12.29 -19.29 3.31
N ASP A 210 12.28 -20.60 3.56
CA ASP A 210 12.14 -21.64 2.55
C ASP A 210 10.77 -21.57 1.86
N ALA A 211 9.68 -21.37 2.62
CA ALA A 211 8.35 -21.14 2.06
C ALA A 211 8.23 -19.84 1.25
N SER A 212 9.15 -18.89 1.47
CA SER A 212 9.25 -17.66 0.70
C SER A 212 10.12 -17.80 -0.55
N ARG A 213 10.85 -18.91 -0.77
CA ARG A 213 11.69 -19.04 -1.97
C ARG A 213 10.82 -19.06 -3.23
N GLY A 214 11.29 -18.38 -4.28
CA GLY A 214 10.51 -18.18 -5.51
C GLY A 214 9.49 -17.05 -5.41
N SER A 215 8.69 -16.88 -6.47
CA SER A 215 7.86 -15.69 -6.70
C SER A 215 6.49 -15.68 -5.99
N ASP A 216 6.02 -16.82 -5.46
CA ASP A 216 4.69 -16.92 -4.84
C ASP A 216 4.74 -17.54 -3.45
N LEU A 217 4.95 -16.69 -2.45
CA LEU A 217 4.93 -17.07 -1.03
C LEU A 217 3.67 -17.86 -0.65
N TYR A 218 2.51 -17.48 -1.16
CA TYR A 218 1.25 -18.10 -0.76
C TYR A 218 1.10 -19.50 -1.34
N GLN A 219 1.63 -19.74 -2.54
CA GLN A 219 1.74 -21.10 -3.07
C GLN A 219 2.75 -21.92 -2.27
N GLY A 220 3.89 -21.34 -1.90
CA GLY A 220 4.87 -22.01 -1.03
C GLY A 220 4.28 -22.45 0.33
N LEU A 221 3.36 -21.66 0.90
CA LEU A 221 2.61 -22.03 2.11
C LEU A 221 1.65 -23.20 1.89
N VAL A 222 1.01 -23.28 0.72
CA VAL A 222 0.16 -24.42 0.33
C VAL A 222 1.00 -25.68 0.15
N ASP A 223 2.13 -25.57 -0.56
CA ASP A 223 3.04 -26.69 -0.83
C ASP A 223 3.68 -27.22 0.46
N ALA A 224 3.96 -26.33 1.43
CA ALA A 224 4.39 -26.71 2.78
C ALA A 224 3.27 -27.33 3.65
N GLY A 225 2.07 -27.47 3.10
CA GLY A 225 0.91 -28.05 3.78
C GLY A 225 0.44 -27.20 4.95
N VAL A 226 0.55 -25.86 4.89
CA VAL A 226 0.08 -24.96 5.96
C VAL A 226 -1.39 -24.61 5.80
N THR A 227 -1.85 -24.47 4.55
CA THR A 227 -3.25 -24.15 4.20
C THR A 227 -3.69 -24.95 2.98
N GLU A 228 -4.99 -25.06 2.75
CA GLU A 228 -5.54 -25.88 1.66
C GLU A 228 -5.63 -25.10 0.33
N SER A 229 -5.61 -23.77 0.39
CA SER A 229 -5.62 -22.92 -0.81
C SER A 229 -4.74 -21.67 -0.66
N ARG A 230 -4.35 -21.08 -1.80
CA ARG A 230 -3.61 -19.81 -1.86
C ARG A 230 -4.37 -18.66 -1.18
N GLY A 231 -5.69 -18.65 -1.30
CA GLY A 231 -6.56 -17.65 -0.66
C GLY A 231 -6.50 -17.75 0.87
N GLU A 232 -6.57 -18.97 1.40
CA GLU A 232 -6.39 -19.22 2.83
C GLU A 232 -4.98 -18.87 3.30
N ALA A 233 -3.94 -19.26 2.57
CA ALA A 233 -2.55 -18.92 2.87
C ALA A 233 -2.38 -17.41 3.05
N LYS A 234 -2.97 -16.62 2.15
CA LYS A 234 -2.96 -15.17 2.20
C LYS A 234 -3.69 -14.63 3.42
N VAL A 235 -4.92 -15.08 3.67
CA VAL A 235 -5.72 -14.64 4.84
C VAL A 235 -5.02 -15.01 6.15
N ALA A 236 -4.44 -16.22 6.23
CA ALA A 236 -3.73 -16.71 7.40
C ALA A 236 -2.44 -15.94 7.68
N MET A 237 -1.60 -15.77 6.67
CA MET A 237 -0.32 -15.05 6.80
C MET A 237 -0.54 -13.58 7.14
N LEU A 238 -1.46 -12.90 6.45
CA LEU A 238 -1.82 -11.51 6.78
C LEU A 238 -2.49 -11.45 8.16
N GLY A 239 -3.29 -12.44 8.53
CA GLY A 239 -3.89 -12.52 9.85
C GLY A 239 -2.86 -12.68 10.97
N ALA A 240 -1.83 -13.51 10.78
CA ALA A 240 -0.73 -13.68 11.71
C ALA A 240 0.16 -12.43 11.82
N LEU A 241 0.52 -11.85 10.68
CA LEU A 241 1.29 -10.61 10.60
C LEU A 241 0.56 -9.44 11.27
N TYR A 242 -0.77 -9.34 11.07
CA TYR A 242 -1.54 -8.18 11.49
C TYR A 242 -2.43 -8.38 12.73
N GLY A 243 -2.34 -9.54 13.37
CA GLY A 243 -3.05 -9.83 14.62
C GLY A 243 -4.57 -9.97 14.46
N ALA A 244 -5.03 -10.46 13.30
CA ALA A 244 -6.43 -10.84 13.14
C ALA A 244 -6.70 -12.14 13.93
N THR A 245 -7.31 -12.01 15.12
CA THR A 245 -7.60 -13.12 16.03
C THR A 245 -9.00 -13.71 15.86
N THR A 246 -9.79 -13.18 14.94
CA THR A 246 -11.18 -13.62 14.67
C THR A 246 -11.34 -14.13 13.24
N GLY A 247 -12.37 -14.95 13.01
CA GLY A 247 -12.66 -15.55 11.71
C GLY A 247 -11.62 -16.60 11.28
N ALA A 248 -11.54 -16.85 9.96
CA ALA A 248 -10.66 -17.88 9.38
C ALA A 248 -9.17 -17.68 9.73
N ALA A 249 -8.71 -16.43 9.86
CA ALA A 249 -7.35 -16.11 10.29
C ALA A 249 -7.04 -16.58 11.72
N GLY A 250 -8.00 -16.44 12.65
CA GLY A 250 -7.85 -16.89 14.03
C GLY A 250 -7.73 -18.41 14.15
N LEU A 251 -8.44 -19.17 13.31
CA LEU A 251 -8.40 -20.64 13.29
C LEU A 251 -7.04 -21.19 12.83
N LEU A 252 -6.34 -20.45 11.95
CA LEU A 252 -5.05 -20.87 11.40
C LEU A 252 -3.85 -20.44 12.26
N MET A 253 -4.07 -19.54 13.23
CA MET A 253 -3.01 -19.03 14.10
C MET A 253 -2.26 -20.13 14.87
N PRO A 254 -2.92 -21.12 15.53
CA PRO A 254 -2.19 -22.17 16.25
C PRO A 254 -1.27 -23.00 15.35
N ARG A 255 -1.66 -23.20 14.09
CA ARG A 255 -0.84 -23.90 13.09
C ARG A 255 0.36 -23.06 12.70
N LEU A 256 0.18 -21.77 12.43
CA LEU A 256 1.28 -20.85 12.12
C LEU A 256 2.28 -20.71 13.27
N LEU A 257 1.80 -20.61 14.52
CA LEU A 257 2.65 -20.59 15.73
C LEU A 257 3.54 -21.83 15.81
N ARG A 258 3.02 -23.01 15.42
CA ARG A 258 3.78 -24.26 15.43
C ARG A 258 4.73 -24.37 14.23
N THR A 259 4.32 -23.91 13.06
CA THR A 259 5.11 -24.03 11.83
C THR A 259 6.26 -23.02 11.79
N TYR A 260 6.04 -21.78 12.23
CA TYR A 260 6.99 -20.66 12.14
C TYR A 260 7.23 -19.98 13.50
N PRO A 261 7.68 -20.73 14.52
CA PRO A 261 7.73 -20.26 15.90
C PRO A 261 8.64 -19.04 16.10
N ARG A 262 9.70 -18.89 15.31
CA ARG A 262 10.61 -17.73 15.42
C ARG A 262 9.97 -16.49 14.82
N ALA A 263 9.37 -16.64 13.63
CA ALA A 263 8.65 -15.55 12.97
C ALA A 263 7.49 -15.05 13.82
N THR A 264 6.65 -15.97 14.33
CA THR A 264 5.55 -15.60 15.19
C THR A 264 6.02 -15.05 16.54
N GLY A 265 7.14 -15.56 17.08
CA GLY A 265 7.74 -15.06 18.31
C GLY A 265 8.06 -13.56 18.25
N VAL A 266 8.63 -13.09 17.14
CA VAL A 266 8.95 -11.66 16.91
C VAL A 266 7.70 -10.77 16.99
N VAL A 267 6.64 -11.15 16.27
CA VAL A 267 5.41 -10.35 16.20
C VAL A 267 4.58 -10.43 17.50
N GLU A 268 4.59 -11.57 18.19
CA GLU A 268 3.95 -11.74 19.50
C GLU A 268 4.68 -10.98 20.61
N GLU A 269 6.02 -10.94 20.59
CA GLU A 269 6.80 -10.14 21.53
C GLU A 269 6.53 -8.64 21.36
N ALA A 270 6.46 -8.16 20.12
CA ALA A 270 6.07 -6.78 19.82
C ALA A 270 4.64 -6.48 20.33
N ALA A 271 3.70 -7.40 20.13
CA ALA A 271 2.33 -7.26 20.62
C ALA A 271 2.28 -7.20 22.15
N ARG A 272 2.91 -8.14 22.87
CA ARG A 272 2.98 -8.15 24.33
C ARG A 272 3.66 -6.92 24.91
N THR A 273 4.62 -6.34 24.20
CA THR A 273 5.26 -5.09 24.59
C THR A 273 4.27 -3.93 24.49
N GLY A 274 3.54 -3.84 23.38
CA GLY A 274 2.49 -2.84 23.20
C GLY A 274 1.33 -2.97 24.17
N GLU A 275 0.87 -4.18 24.45
CA GLU A 275 -0.22 -4.44 25.42
C GLU A 275 0.13 -3.96 26.83
N ARG A 276 1.42 -3.93 27.19
CA ARG A 276 1.93 -3.38 28.45
C ARG A 276 2.24 -1.88 28.39
N GLY A 277 1.88 -1.21 27.29
CA GLY A 277 2.14 0.21 27.06
C GLY A 277 3.59 0.54 26.70
N GLY A 278 4.39 -0.46 26.33
CA GLY A 278 5.78 -0.31 25.93
C GLY A 278 5.97 0.20 24.49
N VAL A 279 7.19 0.60 24.19
CA VAL A 279 7.65 1.01 22.85
C VAL A 279 8.42 -0.13 22.20
N VAL A 280 8.22 -0.32 20.89
CA VAL A 280 8.94 -1.30 20.08
C VAL A 280 9.83 -0.60 19.05
N HIS A 281 10.79 -1.33 18.50
CA HIS A 281 11.70 -0.82 17.48
C HIS A 281 11.71 -1.70 16.23
N THR A 282 11.84 -1.07 15.07
CA THR A 282 12.13 -1.75 13.80
C THR A 282 13.57 -2.28 13.77
N TRP A 283 13.91 -3.01 12.71
CA TRP A 283 15.24 -3.61 12.56
C TRP A 283 16.39 -2.60 12.60
N LEU A 284 16.25 -1.46 11.90
CA LEU A 284 17.26 -0.40 11.90
C LEU A 284 17.11 0.58 13.07
N GLY A 285 16.06 0.47 13.88
CA GLY A 285 15.94 1.14 15.17
C GLY A 285 14.95 2.31 15.22
N ARG A 286 14.02 2.45 14.26
CA ARG A 286 12.89 3.37 14.36
C ARG A 286 11.99 2.95 15.52
N SER A 287 11.64 3.90 16.38
CA SER A 287 10.79 3.66 17.56
C SER A 287 9.32 3.89 17.25
N SER A 288 8.43 3.06 17.80
CA SER A 288 6.99 3.36 17.80
C SER A 288 6.68 4.54 18.72
N VAL A 289 5.56 5.21 18.48
CA VAL A 289 5.04 6.18 19.47
C VAL A 289 4.60 5.44 20.74
N PRO A 290 4.73 6.07 21.92
CA PRO A 290 4.12 5.55 23.14
C PRO A 290 2.59 5.68 23.08
N PRO A 291 1.85 4.88 23.88
CA PRO A 291 0.41 5.08 24.06
C PRO A 291 0.09 6.50 24.54
N PRO A 292 -1.03 7.10 24.08
CA PRO A 292 -1.46 8.41 24.58
C PRO A 292 -1.84 8.35 26.06
N ALA A 293 -1.89 9.50 26.74
CA ALA A 293 -2.28 9.58 28.15
C ALA A 293 -3.65 8.93 28.43
N SER A 294 -4.60 9.06 27.51
CA SER A 294 -5.94 8.43 27.60
C SER A 294 -5.89 6.90 27.67
N TRP A 295 -4.83 6.28 27.14
CA TRP A 295 -4.58 4.85 27.30
C TRP A 295 -4.24 4.53 28.76
N GLN A 296 -3.31 5.29 29.34
CA GLN A 296 -2.86 5.11 30.72
C GLN A 296 -3.99 5.33 31.72
N GLU A 297 -4.80 6.36 31.51
CA GLU A 297 -6.00 6.64 32.30
C GLU A 297 -7.00 5.47 32.26
N THR A 298 -7.23 4.90 31.08
CA THR A 298 -8.14 3.75 30.91
C THR A 298 -7.60 2.51 31.65
N GLN A 299 -6.29 2.24 31.57
CA GLN A 299 -5.66 1.13 32.30
C GLN A 299 -5.71 1.35 33.82
N ALA A 300 -5.43 2.57 34.28
CA ALA A 300 -5.46 2.92 35.69
C ALA A 300 -6.88 2.77 36.27
N ALA A 301 -7.91 3.24 35.54
CA ALA A 301 -9.31 3.13 35.95
C ALA A 301 -9.76 1.66 36.07
N ALA A 302 -9.31 0.79 35.17
CA ALA A 302 -9.61 -0.64 35.23
C ALA A 302 -8.85 -1.39 36.35
N SER A 303 -7.77 -0.80 36.87
CA SER A 303 -6.96 -1.39 37.94
C SER A 303 -7.41 -0.95 39.35
N GLN A 304 -8.38 -0.03 39.46
CA GLN A 304 -8.91 0.42 40.74
C GLN A 304 -9.79 -0.64 41.41
N PRO A 305 -9.75 -0.77 42.75
CA PRO A 305 -10.71 -1.59 43.48
C PRO A 305 -12.15 -1.14 43.17
N GLY A 306 -13.00 -2.07 42.73
CA GLY A 306 -14.38 -1.77 42.34
C GLY A 306 -14.57 -1.35 40.88
N ALA A 307 -13.56 -1.54 40.02
CA ALA A 307 -13.70 -1.34 38.57
C ALA A 307 -14.88 -2.16 38.02
N THR A 308 -15.67 -1.54 37.13
CA THR A 308 -16.79 -2.23 36.49
C THR A 308 -16.29 -3.22 35.43
N PRO A 309 -17.03 -4.31 35.16
CA PRO A 309 -16.69 -5.23 34.06
C PRO A 309 -16.56 -4.54 32.70
N ALA A 310 -17.31 -3.45 32.48
CA ALA A 310 -17.23 -2.63 31.28
C ALA A 310 -15.91 -1.85 31.19
N ALA A 311 -15.43 -1.27 32.29
CA ALA A 311 -14.14 -0.58 32.35
C ALA A 311 -12.98 -1.54 32.09
N GLU A 312 -13.00 -2.72 32.69
CA GLU A 312 -12.00 -3.75 32.43
C GLU A 312 -12.02 -4.25 30.97
N ALA A 313 -13.21 -4.48 30.41
CA ALA A 313 -13.35 -4.91 29.02
C ALA A 313 -12.80 -3.86 28.04
N ARG A 314 -13.06 -2.58 28.30
CA ARG A 314 -12.51 -1.46 27.54
C ARG A 314 -10.99 -1.40 27.62
N ALA A 315 -10.42 -1.52 28.82
CA ALA A 315 -8.97 -1.53 29.02
C ALA A 315 -8.30 -2.70 28.29
N ARG A 316 -8.86 -3.91 28.39
CA ARG A 316 -8.39 -5.09 27.66
C ARG A 316 -8.46 -4.89 26.14
N GLN A 317 -9.55 -4.31 25.63
CA GLN A 317 -9.68 -4.04 24.20
C GLN A 317 -8.62 -3.03 23.73
N GLN A 318 -8.44 -1.94 24.46
CA GLN A 318 -7.47 -0.90 24.12
C GLN A 318 -6.03 -1.42 24.19
N ALA A 319 -5.71 -2.26 25.17
CA ALA A 319 -4.41 -2.93 25.25
C ALA A 319 -4.17 -3.82 24.02
N ARG A 320 -5.15 -4.65 23.63
CA ARG A 320 -5.06 -5.48 22.42
C ARG A 320 -4.95 -4.66 21.14
N ASP A 321 -5.66 -3.54 21.05
CA ASP A 321 -5.56 -2.62 19.91
C ASP A 321 -4.14 -2.06 19.78
N TRP A 322 -3.54 -1.70 20.91
CA TRP A 322 -2.15 -1.26 20.96
C TRP A 322 -1.15 -2.38 20.64
N GLY A 323 -1.42 -3.60 21.09
CA GLY A 323 -0.66 -4.79 20.71
C GLY A 323 -0.69 -5.08 19.21
N ARG A 324 -1.84 -4.91 18.54
CA ARG A 324 -1.93 -5.00 17.08
C ARG A 324 -1.16 -3.88 16.38
N PHE A 325 -1.21 -2.66 16.91
CA PHE A 325 -0.42 -1.55 16.39
C PHE A 325 1.09 -1.84 16.44
N THR A 326 1.64 -2.25 17.60
CA THR A 326 3.08 -2.51 17.74
C THR A 326 3.54 -3.72 16.94
N ARG A 327 2.69 -4.75 16.82
CA ARG A 327 2.91 -5.89 15.92
C ARG A 327 3.12 -5.44 14.47
N ASN A 328 2.20 -4.63 13.95
CA ASN A 328 2.24 -4.15 12.58
C ASN A 328 3.45 -3.24 12.38
N PHE A 329 3.73 -2.39 13.37
CA PHE A 329 4.82 -1.43 13.33
C PHE A 329 6.17 -2.07 13.05
N VAL A 330 6.52 -3.16 13.76
CA VAL A 330 7.87 -3.76 13.62
C VAL A 330 8.10 -4.37 12.24
N VAL A 331 7.08 -4.99 11.64
CA VAL A 331 7.18 -5.62 10.31
C VAL A 331 7.11 -4.57 9.20
N GLN A 332 6.07 -3.74 9.21
CA GLN A 332 5.86 -2.70 8.19
C GLN A 332 7.00 -1.69 8.19
N GLY A 333 7.47 -1.31 9.37
CA GLY A 333 8.56 -0.35 9.49
C GLY A 333 9.89 -0.91 9.02
N THR A 334 10.17 -2.19 9.27
CA THR A 334 11.35 -2.87 8.73
C THR A 334 11.27 -3.04 7.21
N ALA A 335 10.08 -3.33 6.67
CA ALA A 335 9.88 -3.35 5.22
C ALA A 335 10.11 -1.97 4.59
N ALA A 336 9.66 -0.89 5.23
CA ALA A 336 9.94 0.47 4.78
C ALA A 336 11.43 0.82 4.82
N GLU A 337 12.17 0.31 5.81
CA GLU A 337 13.63 0.45 5.89
C GLU A 337 14.34 -0.24 4.73
N LEU A 338 13.93 -1.47 4.39
CA LEU A 338 14.44 -2.17 3.22
C LEU A 338 14.16 -1.39 1.93
N ALA A 339 12.93 -0.88 1.77
CA ALA A 339 12.55 -0.10 0.59
C ALA A 339 13.39 1.18 0.46
N LEU A 340 13.66 1.91 1.55
CA LEU A 340 14.55 3.07 1.53
C LEU A 340 15.99 2.71 1.12
N CYS A 341 16.55 1.62 1.66
CA CYS A 341 17.86 1.14 1.25
C CYS A 341 17.89 0.70 -0.22
N TRP A 342 16.81 0.10 -0.71
CA TRP A 342 16.65 -0.26 -2.12
C TRP A 342 16.64 0.97 -3.02
N LEU A 343 15.82 1.97 -2.69
CA LEU A 343 15.78 3.26 -3.40
C LEU A 343 17.15 3.94 -3.43
N ALA A 344 17.85 4.00 -2.30
CA ALA A 344 19.17 4.63 -2.21
C ALA A 344 20.22 3.91 -3.08
N GLU A 345 20.23 2.58 -3.04
CA GLU A 345 21.14 1.76 -3.85
C GLU A 345 20.81 1.84 -5.35
N LEU A 346 19.52 1.86 -5.70
CA LEU A 346 19.06 2.03 -7.06
C LEU A 346 19.48 3.39 -7.61
N ARG A 347 19.21 4.48 -6.88
CA ARG A 347 19.66 5.84 -7.25
C ARG A 347 21.17 5.87 -7.54
N ARG A 348 21.97 5.24 -6.66
CA ARG A 348 23.44 5.18 -6.82
C ARG A 348 23.87 4.43 -8.08
N ARG A 349 23.15 3.37 -8.46
CA ARG A 349 23.41 2.60 -9.70
C ARG A 349 22.99 3.37 -10.94
N LEU A 350 21.80 3.98 -10.93
CA LEU A 350 21.31 4.81 -12.04
C LEU A 350 22.22 6.00 -12.32
N ALA A 351 22.85 6.58 -11.30
CA ALA A 351 23.81 7.67 -11.44
C ALA A 351 25.06 7.32 -12.28
N ARG A 352 25.34 6.03 -12.51
CA ARG A 352 26.48 5.56 -13.32
C ARG A 352 26.19 5.57 -14.82
N PHE A 353 24.92 5.72 -15.20
CA PHE A 353 24.52 5.70 -16.61
C PHE A 353 24.67 7.08 -17.23
N GLY A 354 25.38 7.10 -18.36
CA GLY A 354 25.33 8.11 -19.42
C GLY A 354 25.37 9.59 -19.02
N GLU A 355 25.09 10.41 -20.02
CA GLU A 355 24.90 11.84 -19.87
C GLU A 355 23.59 12.15 -19.12
N PRO A 356 23.54 13.22 -18.29
CA PRO A 356 22.35 13.56 -17.51
C PRO A 356 21.03 13.59 -18.30
N ALA A 357 21.06 14.05 -19.55
CA ALA A 357 19.86 14.18 -20.39
C ALA A 357 19.25 12.83 -20.83
N GLN A 358 20.05 11.77 -20.87
CA GLN A 358 19.65 10.41 -21.27
C GLN A 358 19.77 9.41 -20.11
N ARG A 359 20.00 9.90 -18.90
CA ARG A 359 20.15 9.04 -17.73
C ARG A 359 18.79 8.44 -17.33
N PRO A 360 18.71 7.11 -17.13
CA PRO A 360 17.53 6.52 -16.51
C PRO A 360 17.33 7.05 -15.10
N HIS A 361 16.10 7.36 -14.71
CA HIS A 361 15.81 8.01 -13.44
C HIS A 361 14.52 7.47 -12.83
N LEU A 362 14.44 7.51 -11.50
CA LEU A 362 13.26 7.09 -10.75
C LEU A 362 12.15 8.13 -10.96
N VAL A 363 10.97 7.66 -11.37
CA VAL A 363 9.82 8.54 -11.66
C VAL A 363 8.58 8.20 -10.82
N TYR A 364 8.59 7.07 -10.11
CA TYR A 364 7.49 6.68 -9.25
C TYR A 364 7.93 5.66 -8.21
N PHE A 365 7.32 5.74 -7.02
CA PHE A 365 7.50 4.79 -5.93
C PHE A 365 6.18 4.63 -5.17
N LEU A 366 5.75 3.38 -4.99
CA LEU A 366 4.60 3.08 -4.14
C LEU A 366 4.88 1.82 -3.31
N HIS A 367 5.36 2.05 -2.08
CA HIS A 367 5.66 1.02 -1.08
C HIS A 367 6.72 0.01 -1.51
N ASP A 368 6.34 -0.97 -2.32
CA ASP A 368 7.15 -2.07 -2.86
C ASP A 368 7.28 -2.01 -4.39
N GLU A 369 6.65 -1.04 -5.04
CA GLU A 369 6.76 -0.82 -6.48
C GLU A 369 7.63 0.41 -6.79
N VAL A 370 8.52 0.29 -7.77
CA VAL A 370 9.27 1.41 -8.37
C VAL A 370 9.07 1.45 -9.88
N ILE A 371 9.09 2.65 -10.45
CA ILE A 371 9.15 2.84 -11.91
C ILE A 371 10.37 3.69 -12.24
N VAL A 372 11.21 3.18 -13.14
CA VAL A 372 12.34 3.90 -13.73
C VAL A 372 11.99 4.24 -15.18
N HIS A 373 12.10 5.50 -15.55
CA HIS A 373 11.99 5.94 -16.94
C HIS A 373 13.38 5.88 -17.58
N SER A 374 13.53 5.07 -18.62
CA SER A 374 14.83 4.74 -19.21
C SER A 374 14.80 4.86 -20.74
N PRO A 375 15.88 5.32 -21.41
CA PRO A 375 16.00 5.14 -22.85
C PRO A 375 15.84 3.67 -23.22
N GLU A 376 15.19 3.41 -24.35
CA GLU A 376 14.89 2.04 -24.78
C GLU A 376 16.13 1.15 -24.86
N ALA A 377 17.25 1.70 -25.37
CA ALA A 377 18.52 0.99 -25.48
C ALA A 377 19.14 0.57 -24.12
N LEU A 378 18.74 1.21 -23.02
CA LEU A 378 19.27 0.93 -21.67
C LEU A 378 18.28 0.13 -20.81
N ALA A 379 17.05 -0.09 -21.27
CA ALA A 379 15.98 -0.63 -20.44
C ALA A 379 16.29 -2.00 -19.82
N GLU A 380 16.87 -2.92 -20.59
CA GLU A 380 17.29 -4.25 -20.10
C GLU A 380 18.39 -4.15 -19.03
N GLN A 381 19.38 -3.29 -19.26
CA GLN A 381 20.46 -3.08 -18.29
C GLN A 381 19.91 -2.43 -17.01
N VAL A 382 18.98 -1.49 -17.14
CA VAL A 382 18.30 -0.87 -16.00
C VAL A 382 17.51 -1.89 -15.21
N ALA A 383 16.73 -2.77 -15.86
CA ALA A 383 15.99 -3.83 -15.19
C ALA A 383 16.91 -4.73 -14.34
N ALA A 384 18.07 -5.11 -14.89
CA ALA A 384 19.08 -5.86 -14.14
C ALA A 384 19.64 -5.08 -12.93
N GLU A 385 19.87 -3.77 -13.07
CA GLU A 385 20.33 -2.91 -11.96
C GLU A 385 19.25 -2.71 -10.89
N VAL A 386 17.96 -2.66 -11.27
CA VAL A 386 16.84 -2.64 -10.31
C VAL A 386 16.85 -3.91 -9.46
N ALA A 387 16.93 -5.09 -10.08
CA ALA A 387 17.00 -6.35 -9.36
C ALA A 387 18.25 -6.46 -8.47
N ALA A 388 19.42 -6.08 -9.01
CA ALA A 388 20.68 -6.09 -8.26
C ALA A 388 20.66 -5.13 -7.06
N SER A 389 19.96 -4.00 -7.17
CA SER A 389 19.83 -3.02 -6.10
C SER A 389 19.02 -3.54 -4.91
N LEU A 390 17.92 -4.27 -5.15
CA LEU A 390 17.12 -4.89 -4.07
C LEU A 390 17.92 -5.95 -3.33
N THR A 391 18.64 -6.82 -4.05
CA THR A 391 19.54 -7.82 -3.47
C THR A 391 20.63 -7.17 -2.61
N ALA A 392 21.26 -6.10 -3.10
CA ALA A 392 22.27 -5.37 -2.36
C ALA A 392 21.69 -4.68 -1.11
N ALA A 393 20.49 -4.10 -1.20
CA ALA A 393 19.80 -3.51 -0.07
C ALA A 393 19.42 -4.55 1.00
N ALA A 394 18.89 -5.71 0.59
CA ALA A 394 18.58 -6.80 1.51
C ALA A 394 19.83 -7.28 2.26
N ARG A 395 20.96 -7.43 1.56
CA ARG A 395 22.25 -7.77 2.18
C ARG A 395 22.75 -6.67 3.12
N LEU A 396 22.55 -5.41 2.78
CA LEU A 396 22.93 -4.27 3.62
C LEU A 396 22.13 -4.23 4.92
N VAL A 397 20.82 -4.50 4.85
CA VAL A 397 19.92 -4.45 6.01
C VAL A 397 20.03 -5.71 6.88
N PHE A 398 19.96 -6.90 6.27
CA PHE A 398 19.86 -8.17 7.00
C PHE A 398 21.16 -9.00 7.02
N GLY A 399 22.23 -8.54 6.37
CA GLY A 399 23.49 -9.28 6.31
C GLY A 399 23.38 -10.53 5.43
N ALA A 400 23.89 -11.66 5.93
CA ALA A 400 23.86 -12.95 5.22
C ALA A 400 22.58 -13.76 5.48
N ALA A 401 21.44 -13.09 5.68
CA ALA A 401 20.16 -13.76 5.85
C ALA A 401 19.81 -14.53 4.57
N ASP A 402 19.47 -15.81 4.73
CA ASP A 402 19.11 -16.72 3.64
C ASP A 402 17.61 -16.55 3.30
N VAL A 403 17.27 -15.37 2.77
CA VAL A 403 15.90 -15.01 2.36
C VAL A 403 15.94 -14.33 0.99
N ASP A 404 15.14 -14.83 0.06
CA ASP A 404 15.01 -14.25 -1.26
C ASP A 404 14.05 -13.05 -1.24
N PHE A 405 14.38 -12.03 -2.05
CA PHE A 405 13.53 -10.88 -2.33
C PHE A 405 13.34 -10.79 -3.86
N PRO A 406 12.48 -11.65 -4.44
CA PRO A 406 12.23 -11.67 -5.87
C PRO A 406 11.56 -10.36 -6.29
N LEU A 407 11.88 -9.95 -7.51
CA LEU A 407 11.38 -8.75 -8.13
C LEU A 407 10.67 -9.15 -9.42
N GLN A 408 9.39 -8.83 -9.53
CA GLN A 408 8.70 -8.93 -10.82
C GLN A 408 9.02 -7.66 -11.58
N THR A 409 9.60 -7.78 -12.77
CA THR A 409 10.03 -6.62 -13.57
C THR A 409 9.41 -6.70 -14.96
N ALA A 410 8.90 -5.56 -15.44
CA ALA A 410 8.35 -5.42 -16.77
C ALA A 410 8.94 -4.20 -17.47
N ILE A 411 9.31 -4.33 -18.74
CA ILE A 411 9.79 -3.24 -19.59
C ILE A 411 8.69 -2.91 -20.59
N VAL A 412 8.05 -1.76 -20.42
CA VAL A 412 6.80 -1.43 -21.12
C VAL A 412 6.79 -0.02 -21.69
N ALA A 413 6.02 0.22 -22.73
CA ALA A 413 5.74 1.58 -23.21
C ALA A 413 4.62 2.24 -22.40
N SER A 414 3.65 1.45 -21.93
CA SER A 414 2.57 1.91 -21.06
C SER A 414 2.53 1.08 -19.78
N TYR A 415 2.29 1.74 -18.65
CA TYR A 415 2.17 1.04 -17.37
C TYR A 415 0.96 0.07 -17.33
N ALA A 416 -0.03 0.23 -18.20
CA ALA A 416 -1.12 -0.74 -18.33
C ALA A 416 -0.66 -2.13 -18.80
N ASP A 417 0.49 -2.21 -19.48
CA ASP A 417 1.04 -3.45 -20.02
C ASP A 417 1.95 -4.18 -19.01
N ALA A 418 2.21 -3.57 -17.84
CA ALA A 418 2.92 -4.24 -16.76
C ALA A 418 1.98 -5.25 -16.09
N GLU A 419 2.15 -6.53 -16.40
CA GLU A 419 1.43 -7.63 -15.78
C GLU A 419 1.95 -7.87 -14.34
N HIS A 420 1.40 -7.14 -13.37
CA HIS A 420 1.54 -7.40 -11.93
C HIS A 420 0.16 -7.53 -11.27
#